data_AF-A0A0M8YLE8-F1
#
_entry.id   AF-A0A0M8YLE8-F1
#
_cell.length_a   1.000
_cell.length_b   1.000
_cell.length_c   1.000
_cell.angle_alpha   90.00
_cell.angle_beta   90.00
_cell.angle_gamma   90.00
#
_symmetry.space_group_name_H-M   'P 1'
#
loop_
_entity.id
_entity.type
_entity.pdbx_description
1 polymer ?
#
loop_
_entity_poly.entity_id
_entity_poly.type
_entity_poly.pdbx_seq_one_letter_code
_entity_poly.pdbx_strand_id
1 'polypeptide(L)'
;PLLAARAVQGFLAAAIPSVSLAYAAEALPPARRAVGVTAVSGSFLLAGVIGQAYALGVDQALGWRWVFWLLAPMLLAVALTLTRLPTIPRPTPTALATTFTRLAALLRRPALLVAYTASVTLLLSFVGMYTALTATAGERYGIHSAVDLLLLRLPGLPGIALGLFAGPLIARFGAYRIAPTAFLLAAAGLALEAASTTLPVLLVGSAIFVAGLAVTIPALVALVGRASGEARGAGLAGYGFLVGLGGGVSPILVTALAPAGFAVVCLTLAGLLILAAATLALGPRPTPAPTTV
;
A
#
# COMPACT_ATOMS: atom_id res chain seq x y z
N PRO A 1 27.47 4.99 9.86
CA PRO A 1 27.53 3.94 8.80
C PRO A 1 26.19 3.22 8.56
N LEU A 2 25.54 2.65 9.59
CA LEU A 2 24.27 1.92 9.44
C LEU A 2 23.10 2.80 8.97
N LEU A 3 22.98 4.02 9.50
CA LEU A 3 21.95 4.99 9.05
C LEU A 3 22.12 5.37 7.58
N ALA A 4 23.36 5.60 7.13
CA ALA A 4 23.65 5.88 5.73
C ALA A 4 23.28 4.68 4.84
N ALA A 5 23.64 3.46 5.24
CA ALA A 5 23.25 2.24 4.52
C ALA A 5 21.72 2.08 4.45
N ARG A 6 20.99 2.41 5.52
CA ARG A 6 19.51 2.40 5.52
C ARG A 6 18.91 3.49 4.65
N ALA A 7 19.49 4.68 4.64
CA ALA A 7 19.05 5.76 3.75
C ALA A 7 19.22 5.36 2.28
N VAL A 8 20.37 4.80 1.92
CA VAL A 8 20.64 4.29 0.56
C VAL A 8 19.69 3.15 0.22
N GLN A 9 19.52 2.18 1.11
CA GLN A 9 18.60 1.06 0.89
C GLN A 9 17.16 1.55 0.68
N GLY A 10 16.68 2.47 1.51
CA GLY A 10 15.33 3.05 1.38
C GLY A 10 15.17 3.82 0.08
N PHE A 11 16.15 4.63 -0.29
CA PHE A 11 16.16 5.40 -1.53
C PHE A 11 16.08 4.49 -2.77
N LEU A 12 16.92 3.45 -2.83
CA LEU A 12 16.94 2.50 -3.94
C LEU A 12 15.67 1.64 -3.97
N ALA A 13 15.20 1.16 -2.81
CA ALA A 13 14.03 0.29 -2.71
C ALA A 13 12.73 1.01 -3.08
N ALA A 14 12.63 2.33 -2.83
CA ALA A 14 11.43 3.12 -3.11
C ALA A 14 11.03 3.13 -4.60
N ALA A 15 11.98 2.93 -5.52
CA ALA A 15 11.70 2.86 -6.95
C ALA A 15 11.00 1.54 -7.35
N ILE A 16 11.25 0.45 -6.62
CA ILE A 16 10.81 -0.89 -7.01
C ILE A 16 9.28 -0.96 -7.15
N PRO A 17 8.45 -0.55 -6.17
CA PRO A 17 7.01 -0.67 -6.29
C PRO A 17 6.41 0.07 -7.49
N SER A 18 6.84 1.32 -7.69
CA SER A 18 6.35 2.18 -8.76
C SER A 18 6.74 1.63 -10.14
N VAL A 19 8.00 1.19 -10.30
CA VAL A 19 8.50 0.62 -11.55
C VAL A 19 7.85 -0.73 -11.84
N SER A 20 7.69 -1.60 -10.85
CA SER A 20 7.05 -2.91 -11.02
C SER A 20 5.58 -2.78 -11.44
N LEU A 21 4.84 -1.82 -10.88
CA LEU A 21 3.43 -1.57 -11.26
C LEU A 21 3.31 -0.99 -12.68
N ALA A 22 4.19 -0.07 -13.06
CA ALA A 22 4.25 0.47 -14.41
C ALA A 22 4.61 -0.63 -15.43
N TYR A 23 5.64 -1.42 -15.13
CA TYR A 23 6.08 -2.54 -15.96
C TYR A 23 4.97 -3.58 -16.15
N ALA A 24 4.29 -3.99 -15.08
CA ALA A 24 3.18 -4.95 -15.17
C ALA A 24 2.01 -4.42 -16.02
N ALA A 25 1.74 -3.11 -15.96
CA ALA A 25 0.69 -2.50 -16.77
C ALA A 25 1.04 -2.40 -18.26
N GLU A 26 2.33 -2.32 -18.61
CA GLU A 26 2.81 -2.15 -19.99
C GLU A 26 3.16 -3.48 -20.65
N ALA A 27 3.89 -4.36 -19.97
CA ALA A 27 4.33 -5.66 -20.50
C ALA A 27 3.19 -6.65 -20.72
N LEU A 28 2.14 -6.58 -19.90
CA LEU A 28 1.06 -7.57 -19.96
C LEU A 28 0.03 -7.26 -21.06
N PRO A 29 -0.51 -8.29 -21.73
CA PRO A 29 -1.63 -8.15 -22.65
C PRO A 29 -2.83 -7.47 -21.97
N PRO A 30 -3.64 -6.66 -22.69
CA PRO A 30 -4.75 -5.91 -22.11
C PRO A 30 -5.68 -6.74 -21.21
N ALA A 31 -5.99 -7.99 -21.61
CA ALA A 31 -6.82 -8.91 -20.85
C ALA A 31 -6.24 -9.33 -19.49
N ARG A 32 -4.91 -9.31 -19.32
CA ARG A 32 -4.21 -9.77 -18.11
C ARG A 32 -3.65 -8.63 -17.26
N ARG A 33 -3.66 -7.38 -17.75
CA ARG A 33 -3.11 -6.21 -17.04
C ARG A 33 -3.71 -6.04 -15.64
N ALA A 34 -5.02 -6.15 -15.52
CA ALA A 34 -5.70 -6.00 -14.22
C ALA A 34 -5.21 -7.04 -13.21
N VAL A 35 -5.14 -8.32 -13.63
CA VAL A 35 -4.67 -9.43 -12.80
C VAL A 35 -3.20 -9.28 -12.41
N GLY A 36 -2.35 -8.85 -13.34
CA GLY A 36 -0.94 -8.63 -13.06
C GLY A 36 -0.69 -7.49 -12.08
N VAL A 37 -1.39 -6.35 -12.26
CA VAL A 37 -1.30 -5.22 -11.33
C VAL A 37 -1.79 -5.63 -9.93
N THR A 38 -2.90 -6.37 -9.83
CA THR A 38 -3.39 -6.85 -8.53
C THR A 38 -2.45 -7.88 -7.90
N ALA A 39 -1.79 -8.73 -8.69
CA ALA A 39 -0.80 -9.67 -8.19
C ALA A 39 0.44 -8.95 -7.64
N VAL A 40 0.96 -7.94 -8.36
CA VAL A 40 2.10 -7.12 -7.89
C VAL A 40 1.73 -6.29 -6.66
N SER A 41 0.54 -5.67 -6.63
CA SER A 41 0.08 -4.94 -5.45
C SER A 41 -0.15 -5.86 -4.24
N GLY A 42 -0.76 -7.03 -4.47
CA GLY A 42 -1.00 -8.03 -3.43
C GLY A 42 0.31 -8.59 -2.85
N SER A 43 1.33 -8.78 -3.68
CA SER A 43 2.64 -9.24 -3.21
C SER A 43 3.32 -8.22 -2.29
N PHE A 44 3.10 -6.92 -2.47
CA PHE A 44 3.63 -5.90 -1.54
C PHE A 44 2.98 -5.96 -0.15
N LEU A 45 1.65 -6.13 -0.10
CA LEU A 45 0.96 -6.33 1.19
C LEU A 45 1.43 -7.63 1.86
N LEU A 46 1.53 -8.70 1.07
CA LEU A 46 1.98 -9.98 1.57
C LEU A 46 3.43 -9.91 2.08
N ALA A 47 4.31 -9.21 1.37
CA ALA A 47 5.68 -8.96 1.79
C ALA A 47 5.74 -8.15 3.09
N GLY A 48 4.80 -7.23 3.33
CA GLY A 48 4.66 -6.53 4.60
C GLY A 48 4.43 -7.48 5.78
N VAL A 49 3.46 -8.39 5.63
CA VAL A 49 3.12 -9.37 6.68
C VAL A 49 4.19 -10.44 6.84
N ILE A 50 4.59 -11.09 5.75
CA ILE A 50 5.60 -12.16 5.75
C ILE A 50 6.98 -11.62 6.12
N GLY A 51 7.36 -10.45 5.63
CA GLY A 51 8.66 -9.85 5.91
C GLY A 51 8.85 -9.49 7.38
N GLN A 52 7.79 -9.01 8.03
CA GLN A 52 7.79 -8.80 9.48
C GLN A 52 7.88 -10.12 10.25
N ALA A 53 7.13 -11.14 9.81
CA ALA A 53 7.17 -12.48 10.37
C ALA A 53 8.57 -13.10 10.32
N TYR A 54 9.19 -13.02 9.15
CA TYR A 54 10.56 -13.41 8.92
C TYR A 54 11.55 -12.64 9.80
N ALA A 55 11.42 -11.30 9.87
CA ALA A 55 12.35 -10.47 10.62
C ALA A 55 12.32 -10.79 12.12
N LEU A 56 11.12 -10.95 12.70
CA LEU A 56 10.95 -11.31 14.11
C LEU A 56 11.47 -12.72 14.39
N GLY A 57 11.14 -13.71 13.54
CA GLY A 57 11.60 -15.09 13.73
C GLY A 57 13.12 -15.24 13.64
N VAL A 58 13.76 -14.59 12.66
CA VAL A 58 15.22 -14.64 12.50
C VAL A 58 15.93 -13.85 13.59
N ASP A 59 15.40 -12.69 14.00
CA ASP A 59 15.98 -11.90 15.10
C ASP A 59 15.99 -12.69 16.41
N GLN A 60 14.92 -13.41 16.73
CA GLN A 60 14.87 -14.25 17.93
C GLN A 60 15.81 -15.46 17.88
N ALA A 61 15.97 -16.10 16.71
CA ALA A 61 16.75 -17.33 16.60
C ALA A 61 18.25 -17.09 16.40
N LEU A 62 18.61 -16.08 15.59
CA LEU A 62 19.99 -15.86 15.11
C LEU A 62 20.47 -14.42 15.37
N GLY A 63 19.57 -13.50 15.74
CA GLY A 63 19.85 -12.08 15.94
C GLY A 63 19.67 -11.24 14.68
N TRP A 64 19.44 -9.94 14.90
CA TRP A 64 19.08 -8.96 13.86
C TRP A 64 20.02 -8.90 12.65
N ARG A 65 21.31 -9.24 12.81
CA ARG A 65 22.30 -9.19 11.71
C ARG A 65 21.99 -10.23 10.63
N TRP A 66 21.51 -11.41 11.03
CA TRP A 66 21.21 -12.50 10.10
C TRP A 66 19.96 -12.25 9.27
N VAL A 67 19.06 -11.39 9.74
CA VAL A 67 17.92 -10.90 8.95
C VAL A 67 18.41 -10.37 7.60
N PHE A 68 19.50 -9.58 7.58
CA PHE A 68 20.07 -9.00 6.36
C PHE A 68 20.88 -10.00 5.55
N TRP A 69 21.73 -10.80 6.21
CA TRP A 69 22.60 -11.75 5.52
C TRP A 69 21.85 -12.84 4.78
N LEU A 70 20.70 -13.29 5.31
CA LEU A 70 19.85 -14.27 4.64
C LEU A 70 19.02 -13.65 3.51
N LEU A 71 18.64 -12.37 3.61
CA LEU A 71 17.93 -11.63 2.56
C LEU A 71 18.82 -11.27 1.36
N ALA A 72 20.11 -11.00 1.60
CA ALA A 72 21.05 -10.59 0.56
C ALA A 72 21.15 -11.57 -0.65
N PRO A 73 21.39 -12.89 -0.47
CA PRO A 73 21.47 -13.82 -1.59
C PRO A 73 20.13 -13.98 -2.31
N MET A 74 19.01 -13.95 -1.57
CA MET A 74 17.66 -13.99 -2.13
C MET A 74 17.42 -12.79 -3.07
N LEU A 75 17.76 -11.57 -2.62
CA LEU A 75 17.63 -10.36 -3.42
C LEU A 75 18.55 -10.38 -4.65
N LEU A 76 19.75 -10.95 -4.53
CA LEU A 76 20.67 -11.11 -5.65
C LEU A 76 20.12 -12.10 -6.69
N ALA A 77 19.55 -13.23 -6.25
CA ALA A 77 18.88 -14.17 -7.13
C ALA A 77 17.70 -13.53 -7.87
N VAL A 78 16.88 -12.73 -7.16
CA VAL A 78 15.81 -11.96 -7.79
C VAL A 78 16.37 -10.98 -8.83
N ALA A 79 17.40 -10.20 -8.50
CA ALA A 79 18.04 -9.28 -9.42
C ALA A 79 18.55 -9.98 -10.70
N LEU A 80 19.11 -11.18 -10.56
CA LEU A 80 19.52 -12.01 -11.70
C LEU A 80 18.32 -12.44 -12.54
N THR A 81 17.21 -12.86 -11.93
CA THR A 81 15.99 -13.23 -12.70
C THR A 81 15.37 -12.04 -13.44
N LEU A 82 15.48 -10.82 -12.91
CA LEU A 82 14.98 -9.61 -13.57
C LEU A 82 15.69 -9.33 -14.90
N THR A 83 16.95 -9.77 -15.07
CA THR A 83 17.67 -9.64 -16.35
C THR A 83 17.07 -10.47 -17.49
N ARG A 84 16.22 -11.45 -17.16
CA ARG A 84 15.53 -12.32 -18.12
C ARG A 84 14.15 -11.81 -18.52
N LEU A 85 13.68 -10.71 -17.92
CA LEU A 85 12.37 -10.15 -18.23
C LEU A 85 12.36 -9.55 -19.65
N PRO A 86 11.23 -9.63 -20.37
CA PRO A 86 11.11 -9.06 -21.69
C PRO A 86 11.32 -7.55 -21.65
N THR A 87 12.18 -7.07 -22.54
CA THR A 87 12.45 -5.64 -22.71
C THR A 87 11.23 -4.98 -23.34
N ILE A 88 10.58 -4.08 -22.60
CA ILE A 88 9.57 -3.18 -23.15
C ILE A 88 10.32 -2.08 -23.93
N PRO A 89 9.79 -1.57 -25.06
CA PRO A 89 10.34 -0.41 -25.74
C PRO A 89 10.61 0.71 -24.72
N ARG A 90 11.89 1.07 -24.56
CA ARG A 90 12.25 2.16 -23.65
C ARG A 90 11.67 3.45 -24.21
N PRO A 91 10.85 4.20 -23.45
CA PRO A 91 10.54 5.57 -23.81
C PRO A 91 11.85 6.32 -23.98
N THR A 92 11.89 7.27 -24.93
CA THR A 92 13.06 8.13 -25.12
C THR A 92 13.48 8.74 -23.78
N PRO A 93 14.80 8.77 -23.45
CA PRO A 93 15.27 9.36 -22.20
C PRO A 93 14.80 10.81 -22.10
N THR A 94 13.80 11.05 -21.25
CA THR A 94 13.31 12.40 -21.00
C THR A 94 14.20 13.08 -19.97
N ALA A 95 14.61 14.31 -20.25
CA ALA A 95 15.39 15.11 -19.32
C ALA A 95 14.67 15.22 -17.96
N LEU A 96 15.41 15.19 -16.86
CA LEU A 96 14.86 15.25 -15.50
C LEU A 96 13.93 16.46 -15.34
N ALA A 97 14.32 17.61 -15.89
CA ALA A 97 13.51 18.83 -15.93
C ALA A 97 12.14 18.61 -16.59
N THR A 98 12.08 17.88 -17.71
CA THR A 98 10.80 17.57 -18.38
C THR A 98 9.92 16.60 -17.59
N THR A 99 10.53 15.70 -16.80
CA THR A 99 9.79 14.85 -15.87
C THR A 99 9.19 15.66 -14.73
N PHE A 100 9.95 16.60 -14.16
CA PHE A 100 9.46 17.51 -13.12
C PHE A 100 8.36 18.44 -13.63
N THR A 101 8.48 18.99 -14.85
CA THR A 101 7.41 19.82 -15.43
C THR A 101 6.16 19.01 -15.75
N ARG A 102 6.30 17.76 -16.23
CA ARG A 102 5.16 16.83 -16.40
C ARG A 102 4.50 16.51 -15.07
N LEU A 103 5.27 16.25 -14.02
CA LEU A 103 4.74 16.01 -12.67
C LEU A 103 4.01 17.25 -12.12
N ALA A 104 4.58 18.44 -12.31
CA ALA A 104 3.95 19.70 -11.94
C ALA A 104 2.65 19.95 -12.73
N ALA A 105 2.61 19.59 -14.01
CA ALA A 105 1.40 19.65 -14.82
C ALA A 105 0.35 18.63 -14.36
N LEU A 106 0.76 17.44 -13.90
CA LEU A 106 -0.14 16.46 -13.30
C LEU A 106 -0.78 16.99 -12.01
N LEU A 107 -0.04 17.72 -11.17
CA LEU A 107 -0.58 18.37 -9.96
C LEU A 107 -1.66 19.42 -10.27
N ARG A 108 -1.78 19.90 -11.51
CA ARG A 108 -2.88 20.78 -11.93
C ARG A 108 -4.17 20.03 -12.25
N ARG A 109 -4.15 18.69 -12.34
CA ARG A 109 -5.34 17.87 -12.62
C ARG A 109 -6.07 17.54 -11.32
N PRO A 110 -7.30 18.03 -11.10
CA PRO A 110 -7.96 17.90 -9.81
C PRO A 110 -8.32 16.44 -9.49
N ALA A 111 -8.68 15.63 -10.50
CA ALA A 111 -8.93 14.20 -10.33
C ALA A 111 -7.70 13.43 -9.79
N LEU A 112 -6.51 13.90 -10.16
CA LEU A 112 -5.25 13.28 -9.75
C LEU A 112 -4.87 13.71 -8.33
N LEU A 113 -5.10 14.98 -7.97
CA LEU A 113 -4.95 15.46 -6.59
C LEU A 113 -5.85 14.70 -5.60
N VAL A 114 -7.09 14.41 -5.98
CA VAL A 114 -8.00 13.60 -5.17
C VAL A 114 -7.45 12.18 -4.99
N ALA A 115 -7.00 11.53 -6.06
CA ALA A 115 -6.39 10.20 -5.94
C ALA A 115 -5.11 10.22 -5.09
N TYR A 116 -4.30 11.27 -5.22
CA TYR A 116 -3.06 11.48 -4.47
C TYR A 116 -3.30 11.67 -2.97
N THR A 117 -4.26 12.51 -2.58
CA THR A 117 -4.63 12.69 -1.17
C THR A 117 -5.13 11.39 -0.54
N ALA A 118 -5.97 10.63 -1.26
CA ALA A 118 -6.41 9.31 -0.80
C ALA A 118 -5.24 8.32 -0.67
N SER A 119 -4.23 8.39 -1.54
CA SER A 119 -3.09 7.48 -1.53
C SER A 119 -2.21 7.62 -0.29
N VAL A 120 -2.08 8.83 0.27
CA VAL A 120 -1.36 9.06 1.53
C VAL A 120 -2.00 8.26 2.68
N THR A 121 -3.33 8.13 2.70
CA THR A 121 -4.04 7.46 3.79
C THR A 121 -3.85 5.94 3.81
N LEU A 122 -3.45 5.32 2.69
CA LEU A 122 -3.27 3.87 2.58
C LEU A 122 -2.21 3.35 3.56
N LEU A 123 -0.96 3.75 3.36
CA LEU A 123 0.12 3.27 4.21
C LEU A 123 0.12 3.95 5.58
N LEU A 124 -0.42 5.18 5.67
CA LEU A 124 -0.63 5.87 6.94
C LEU A 124 -1.49 5.02 7.89
N SER A 125 -2.66 4.56 7.41
CA SER A 125 -3.56 3.73 8.20
C SER A 125 -3.01 2.34 8.45
N PHE A 126 -2.40 1.69 7.45
CA PHE A 126 -1.84 0.36 7.59
C PHE A 126 -0.71 0.31 8.64
N VAL A 127 0.30 1.14 8.47
CA VAL A 127 1.45 1.19 9.40
C VAL A 127 0.99 1.74 10.75
N GLY A 128 0.11 2.75 10.76
CA GLY A 128 -0.44 3.33 11.98
C GLY A 128 -1.17 2.30 12.85
N MET A 129 -2.08 1.53 12.26
CA MET A 129 -2.83 0.49 12.97
C MET A 129 -1.88 -0.57 13.56
N TYR A 130 -0.96 -1.12 12.78
CA TYR A 130 -0.04 -2.14 13.31
C TYR A 130 0.95 -1.59 14.34
N THR A 131 1.34 -0.32 14.22
CA THR A 131 2.20 0.33 15.22
C THR A 131 1.46 0.49 16.54
N ALA A 132 0.22 1.01 16.50
CA ALA A 132 -0.62 1.16 17.68
C ALA A 132 -0.97 -0.19 18.32
N LEU A 133 -1.24 -1.20 17.49
CA LEU A 133 -1.52 -2.55 17.94
C LEU A 133 -0.30 -3.17 18.63
N THR A 134 0.89 -3.03 18.04
CA THR A 134 2.13 -3.55 18.64
C THR A 134 2.45 -2.84 19.96
N ALA A 135 2.20 -1.53 20.06
CA ALA A 135 2.43 -0.76 21.28
C ALA A 135 1.47 -1.15 22.43
N THR A 136 0.23 -1.52 22.11
CA THR A 136 -0.82 -1.79 23.12
C THR A 136 -1.10 -3.26 23.36
N ALA A 137 -0.62 -4.17 22.50
CA ALA A 137 -0.89 -5.61 22.60
C ALA A 137 -0.39 -6.25 23.91
N GLY A 138 0.76 -5.79 24.43
CA GLY A 138 1.32 -6.28 25.70
C GLY A 138 0.41 -5.97 26.89
N GLU A 139 -0.04 -4.72 27.01
CA GLU A 139 -0.89 -4.26 28.12
C GLU A 139 -2.33 -4.78 28.02
N ARG A 140 -2.90 -4.85 26.81
CA ARG A 140 -4.32 -5.21 26.61
C ARG A 140 -4.59 -6.71 26.59
N TYR A 141 -3.66 -7.51 26.07
CA TYR A 141 -3.88 -8.93 25.82
C TYR A 141 -2.85 -9.83 26.52
N GLY A 142 -1.92 -9.26 27.29
CA GLY A 142 -0.87 -10.02 27.98
C GLY A 142 0.13 -10.66 27.01
N ILE A 143 0.15 -10.23 25.74
CA ILE A 143 0.96 -10.81 24.69
C ILE A 143 2.35 -10.18 24.70
N HIS A 144 3.35 -10.93 25.16
CA HIS A 144 4.74 -10.49 25.25
C HIS A 144 5.66 -11.25 24.27
N SER A 145 5.16 -12.30 23.62
CA SER A 145 5.96 -13.11 22.69
C SER A 145 5.85 -12.56 21.26
N ALA A 146 6.96 -12.55 20.52
CA ALA A 146 6.97 -12.11 19.12
C ALA A 146 6.15 -13.03 18.21
N VAL A 147 6.01 -14.31 18.58
CA VAL A 147 5.21 -15.30 17.86
C VAL A 147 3.72 -14.93 17.96
N ASP A 148 3.25 -14.54 19.14
CA ASP A 148 1.86 -14.13 19.33
C ASP A 148 1.53 -12.80 18.66
N LEU A 149 2.51 -11.87 18.57
CA LEU A 149 2.38 -10.66 17.76
C LEU A 149 2.30 -10.98 16.26
N LEU A 150 2.98 -12.04 15.79
CA LEU A 150 2.81 -12.58 14.44
C LEU A 150 1.42 -13.18 14.23
N LEU A 151 0.93 -13.94 15.21
CA LEU A 151 -0.41 -14.54 15.20
C LEU A 151 -1.50 -13.48 15.08
N LEU A 152 -1.27 -12.29 15.64
CA LEU A 152 -2.17 -11.14 15.52
C LEU A 152 -2.28 -10.57 14.09
N ARG A 153 -1.30 -10.86 13.22
CA ARG A 153 -1.24 -10.37 11.82
C ARG A 153 -1.73 -11.40 10.80
N LEU A 154 -1.76 -12.68 11.18
CA LEU A 154 -2.26 -13.79 10.36
C LEU A 154 -3.69 -13.59 9.79
N PRO A 155 -4.66 -12.99 10.52
CA PRO A 155 -5.99 -12.72 9.97
C PRO A 155 -5.99 -11.71 8.81
N GLY A 156 -4.93 -10.91 8.66
CA GLY A 156 -4.75 -10.03 7.51
C GLY A 156 -4.49 -10.80 6.21
N LEU A 157 -3.96 -12.03 6.27
CA LEU A 157 -3.64 -12.84 5.09
C LEU A 157 -4.88 -13.20 4.24
N PRO A 158 -6.00 -13.67 4.83
CA PRO A 158 -7.27 -13.78 4.11
C PRO A 158 -7.69 -12.48 3.42
N GLY A 159 -7.51 -11.33 4.07
CA GLY A 159 -7.84 -10.02 3.48
C GLY A 159 -6.99 -9.72 2.23
N ILE A 160 -5.71 -10.06 2.26
CA ILE A 160 -4.81 -9.93 1.11
C ILE A 160 -5.23 -10.88 -0.01
N ALA A 161 -5.62 -12.11 0.31
CA ALA A 161 -6.13 -13.08 -0.65
C ALA A 161 -7.42 -12.60 -1.33
N LEU A 162 -8.33 -11.95 -0.58
CA LEU A 162 -9.52 -11.30 -1.12
C LEU A 162 -9.16 -10.14 -2.07
N GLY A 163 -8.07 -9.43 -1.79
CA GLY A 163 -7.52 -8.39 -2.67
C GLY A 163 -7.10 -8.89 -4.06
N LEU A 164 -6.74 -10.17 -4.22
CA LEU A 164 -6.46 -10.75 -5.55
C LEU A 164 -7.71 -10.74 -6.45
N PHE A 165 -8.91 -10.80 -5.87
CA PHE A 165 -10.18 -10.69 -6.60
C PHE A 165 -10.56 -9.24 -6.92
N ALA A 166 -9.76 -8.25 -6.52
CA ALA A 166 -10.02 -6.84 -6.84
C ALA A 166 -9.99 -6.58 -8.36
N GLY A 167 -9.17 -7.30 -9.12
CA GLY A 167 -9.02 -7.09 -10.57
C GLY A 167 -10.33 -7.28 -11.35
N PRO A 168 -10.96 -8.46 -11.27
CA PRO A 168 -12.28 -8.70 -11.85
C PRO A 168 -13.35 -7.73 -11.36
N LEU A 169 -13.33 -7.39 -10.06
CA LEU A 169 -14.28 -6.45 -9.47
C LEU A 169 -14.15 -5.06 -10.13
N ILE A 170 -12.91 -4.55 -10.22
CA ILE A 170 -12.56 -3.27 -10.86
C ILE A 170 -12.95 -3.26 -12.34
N ALA A 171 -12.77 -4.37 -13.05
CA ALA A 171 -13.18 -4.50 -14.43
C ALA A 171 -14.71 -4.42 -14.59
N ARG A 172 -15.48 -5.03 -13.67
CA ARG A 172 -16.95 -5.09 -13.74
C ARG A 172 -17.65 -3.82 -13.27
N PHE A 173 -17.26 -3.25 -12.13
CA PHE A 173 -17.96 -2.11 -11.51
C PHE A 173 -17.22 -0.77 -11.64
N GLY A 174 -15.97 -0.80 -12.12
CA GLY A 174 -15.14 0.39 -12.33
C GLY A 174 -14.45 0.89 -11.05
N ALA A 175 -13.21 1.38 -11.23
CA ALA A 175 -12.36 1.84 -10.13
C ALA A 175 -12.97 3.01 -9.31
N TYR A 176 -13.77 3.89 -9.94
CA TYR A 176 -14.40 5.04 -9.27
C TYR A 176 -15.44 4.66 -8.22
N ARG A 177 -16.12 3.52 -8.39
CA ARG A 177 -17.10 3.04 -7.42
C ARG A 177 -16.46 2.17 -6.36
N ILE A 178 -15.50 1.35 -6.77
CA ILE A 178 -14.84 0.39 -5.88
C ILE A 178 -13.90 1.06 -4.88
N ALA A 179 -13.14 2.07 -5.30
CA ALA A 179 -12.18 2.72 -4.40
C ALA A 179 -12.86 3.32 -3.14
N PRO A 180 -13.92 4.15 -3.24
CA PRO A 180 -14.63 4.64 -2.05
C PRO A 180 -15.21 3.52 -1.19
N THR A 181 -15.84 2.50 -1.80
CA THR A 181 -16.43 1.38 -1.03
C THR A 181 -15.36 0.56 -0.29
N ALA A 182 -14.18 0.40 -0.89
CA ALA A 182 -13.08 -0.33 -0.28
C ALA A 182 -12.44 0.47 0.87
N PHE A 183 -12.35 1.80 0.74
CA PHE A 183 -11.98 2.69 1.84
C PHE A 183 -12.98 2.64 3.00
N LEU A 184 -14.28 2.65 2.72
CA LEU A 184 -15.32 2.52 3.74
C LEU A 184 -15.29 1.15 4.43
N LEU A 185 -15.04 0.08 3.66
CA LEU A 185 -14.83 -1.25 4.22
C LEU A 185 -13.62 -1.28 5.17
N ALA A 186 -12.51 -0.65 4.76
CA ALA A 186 -11.33 -0.52 5.61
C ALA A 186 -11.63 0.27 6.89
N ALA A 187 -12.34 1.39 6.78
CA ALA A 187 -12.77 2.19 7.93
C ALA A 187 -13.69 1.41 8.89
N ALA A 188 -14.61 0.59 8.36
CA ALA A 188 -15.46 -0.28 9.17
C ALA A 188 -14.64 -1.32 9.95
N GLY A 189 -13.59 -1.88 9.33
CA GLY A 189 -12.65 -2.76 10.02
C GLY A 189 -11.97 -2.08 11.21
N LEU A 190 -11.46 -0.85 11.01
CA LEU A 190 -10.85 -0.06 12.09
C LEU A 190 -11.87 0.33 13.19
N ALA A 191 -13.11 0.65 12.82
CA ALA A 191 -14.15 0.94 13.80
C ALA A 191 -14.47 -0.30 14.65
N LEU A 192 -14.47 -1.49 14.04
CA LEU A 192 -14.64 -2.75 14.75
C LEU A 192 -13.46 -3.04 15.69
N GLU A 193 -12.23 -2.78 15.25
CA GLU A 193 -11.05 -2.86 16.10
C GLU A 193 -11.12 -1.88 17.29
N ALA A 194 -11.59 -0.65 17.06
CA ALA A 194 -11.74 0.36 18.11
C ALA A 194 -12.74 -0.07 19.20
N ALA A 195 -13.84 -0.71 18.79
CA ALA A 195 -14.87 -1.24 19.68
C ALA A 195 -14.51 -2.61 20.28
N SER A 196 -13.41 -3.24 19.85
CA SER A 196 -13.07 -4.59 20.26
C SER A 196 -12.64 -4.67 21.73
N THR A 197 -13.27 -5.59 22.46
CA THR A 197 -12.90 -5.98 23.83
C THR A 197 -12.28 -7.38 23.90
N THR A 198 -12.42 -8.16 22.83
CA THR A 198 -11.94 -9.55 22.74
C THR A 198 -11.03 -9.73 21.53
N LEU A 199 -10.07 -10.66 21.64
CA LEU A 199 -9.13 -10.97 20.55
C LEU A 199 -9.84 -11.36 19.24
N PRO A 200 -10.86 -12.25 19.22
CA PRO A 200 -11.49 -12.64 17.95
C PRO A 200 -12.12 -11.46 17.19
N VAL A 201 -12.75 -10.51 17.90
CA VAL A 201 -13.36 -9.33 17.28
C VAL A 201 -12.29 -8.42 16.67
N LEU A 202 -11.16 -8.24 17.37
CA LEU A 202 -10.01 -7.51 16.84
C LEU A 202 -9.47 -8.18 15.56
N LEU A 203 -9.31 -9.51 15.55
CA LEU A 203 -8.80 -10.25 14.39
C LEU A 203 -9.74 -10.12 13.18
N VAL A 204 -11.05 -10.17 13.40
CA VAL A 204 -12.05 -9.95 12.34
C VAL A 204 -12.00 -8.52 11.82
N GLY A 205 -11.90 -7.52 12.71
CA GLY A 205 -11.72 -6.12 12.34
C GLY A 205 -10.49 -5.91 11.46
N SER A 206 -9.37 -6.52 11.84
CA SER A 206 -8.12 -6.45 11.08
C SER A 206 -8.19 -7.13 9.73
N ALA A 207 -8.84 -8.29 9.65
CA ALA A 207 -9.08 -8.98 8.39
C ALA A 207 -9.91 -8.11 7.41
N ILE A 208 -10.98 -7.48 7.91
CA ILE A 208 -11.83 -6.57 7.13
C ILE A 208 -11.04 -5.33 6.70
N PHE A 209 -10.27 -4.75 7.60
CA PHE A 209 -9.42 -3.59 7.33
C PHE A 209 -8.41 -3.88 6.21
N VAL A 210 -7.66 -4.97 6.33
CA VAL A 210 -6.65 -5.38 5.34
C VAL A 210 -7.31 -5.74 4.02
N ALA A 211 -8.48 -6.38 4.02
CA ALA A 211 -9.24 -6.67 2.80
C ALA A 211 -9.63 -5.38 2.05
N GLY A 212 -10.14 -4.38 2.78
CA GLY A 212 -10.46 -3.08 2.21
C GLY A 212 -9.24 -2.42 1.56
N LEU A 213 -8.10 -2.39 2.25
CA LEU A 213 -6.86 -1.84 1.69
C LEU A 213 -6.36 -2.63 0.47
N ALA A 214 -6.44 -3.96 0.51
CA ALA A 214 -5.99 -4.83 -0.58
C ALA A 214 -6.78 -4.60 -1.88
N VAL A 215 -8.06 -4.24 -1.78
CA VAL A 215 -8.89 -3.83 -2.93
C VAL A 215 -8.61 -2.37 -3.33
N THR A 216 -8.32 -1.50 -2.37
CA THR A 216 -8.12 -0.06 -2.61
C THR A 216 -6.85 0.23 -3.40
N ILE A 217 -5.74 -0.48 -3.14
CA ILE A 217 -4.47 -0.29 -3.84
C ILE A 217 -4.60 -0.42 -5.37
N PRO A 218 -5.08 -1.55 -5.93
CA PRO A 218 -5.23 -1.68 -7.38
C PRO A 218 -6.27 -0.71 -7.96
N ALA A 219 -7.29 -0.33 -7.18
CA ALA A 219 -8.28 0.66 -7.61
C ALA A 219 -7.64 2.06 -7.75
N LEU A 220 -6.83 2.51 -6.78
CA LEU A 220 -6.10 3.77 -6.86
C LEU A 220 -5.04 3.77 -7.97
N VAL A 221 -4.31 2.66 -8.15
CA VAL A 221 -3.37 2.50 -9.27
C VAL A 221 -4.08 2.66 -10.62
N ALA A 222 -5.30 2.09 -10.75
CA ALA A 222 -6.10 2.26 -11.96
C ALA A 222 -6.60 3.71 -12.14
N LEU A 223 -7.03 4.38 -11.07
CA LEU A 223 -7.47 5.78 -11.09
C LEU A 223 -6.33 6.74 -11.47
N VAL A 224 -5.18 6.63 -10.81
CA VAL A 224 -3.98 7.43 -11.09
C VAL A 224 -3.49 7.15 -12.50
N GLY A 225 -3.45 5.89 -12.91
CA GLY A 225 -3.02 5.50 -14.25
C GLY A 225 -3.90 6.11 -15.36
N ARG A 226 -5.22 6.13 -15.17
CA ARG A 226 -6.16 6.79 -16.10
C ARG A 226 -6.02 8.31 -16.09
N ALA A 227 -5.96 8.92 -14.91
CA ALA A 227 -5.86 10.38 -14.76
C ALA A 227 -4.52 10.95 -15.28
N SER A 228 -3.48 10.11 -15.35
CA SER A 228 -2.15 10.50 -15.82
C SER A 228 -1.97 10.44 -17.33
N GLY A 229 -2.83 9.73 -18.07
CA GLY A 229 -2.76 9.60 -19.53
C GLY A 229 -1.38 9.12 -20.02
N GLU A 230 -0.79 9.85 -20.96
CA GLU A 230 0.55 9.55 -21.52
C GLU A 230 1.69 9.64 -20.48
N ALA A 231 1.51 10.39 -19.39
CA ALA A 231 2.49 10.53 -18.32
C ALA A 231 2.28 9.51 -17.19
N ARG A 232 1.77 8.31 -17.50
CA ARG A 232 1.41 7.27 -16.53
C ARG A 232 2.54 6.90 -15.56
N GLY A 233 3.77 6.75 -16.07
CA GLY A 233 4.94 6.44 -15.25
C GLY A 233 5.21 7.49 -14.17
N ALA A 234 5.17 8.78 -14.53
CA ALA A 234 5.35 9.89 -13.58
C ALA A 234 4.20 9.97 -12.56
N GLY A 235 2.97 9.71 -12.99
CA GLY A 235 1.81 9.65 -12.11
C GLY A 235 1.89 8.54 -11.07
N LEU A 236 2.26 7.33 -11.50
CA LEU A 236 2.44 6.19 -10.58
C LEU A 236 3.64 6.36 -9.65
N ALA A 237 4.70 7.05 -10.09
CA ALA A 237 5.80 7.44 -9.22
C ALA A 237 5.35 8.42 -8.12
N GLY A 238 4.54 9.43 -8.47
CA GLY A 238 3.95 10.36 -7.50
C GLY A 238 3.02 9.66 -6.51
N TYR A 239 2.21 8.72 -6.99
CA TYR A 239 1.41 7.82 -6.15
C TYR A 239 2.30 7.08 -5.14
N GLY A 240 3.34 6.38 -5.60
CA GLY A 240 4.24 5.62 -4.72
C GLY A 240 4.94 6.49 -3.68
N PHE A 241 5.36 7.70 -4.07
CA PHE A 241 5.94 8.69 -3.15
C PHE A 241 4.96 9.06 -2.03
N LEU A 242 3.72 9.40 -2.37
CA LEU A 242 2.71 9.82 -1.40
C LEU A 242 2.28 8.69 -0.48
N VAL A 243 2.16 7.48 -1.01
CA VAL A 243 1.94 6.27 -0.21
C VAL A 243 3.07 6.08 0.80
N GLY A 244 4.33 6.19 0.36
CA GLY A 244 5.50 6.10 1.24
C GLY A 244 5.54 7.20 2.30
N LEU A 245 5.20 8.43 1.94
CA LEU A 245 5.10 9.57 2.85
C LEU A 245 4.06 9.30 3.96
N GLY A 246 2.90 8.76 3.61
CA GLY A 246 1.89 8.34 4.59
C GLY A 246 2.44 7.31 5.58
N GLY A 247 3.16 6.30 5.09
CA GLY A 247 3.81 5.30 5.94
C GLY A 247 4.83 5.91 6.90
N GLY A 248 5.63 6.86 6.43
CA GLY A 248 6.64 7.56 7.24
C GLY A 248 6.07 8.48 8.32
N VAL A 249 4.94 9.14 8.05
CA VAL A 249 4.26 10.03 9.02
C VAL A 249 3.48 9.23 10.07
N SER A 250 3.08 7.99 9.76
CA SER A 250 2.22 7.19 10.63
C SER A 250 2.73 6.98 12.07
N PRO A 251 4.02 6.68 12.35
CA PRO A 251 4.45 6.43 13.72
C PRO A 251 4.42 7.71 14.54
N ILE A 252 4.68 8.87 13.92
CA ILE A 252 4.59 10.18 14.58
C ILE A 252 3.15 10.43 15.02
N LEU A 253 2.18 10.20 14.13
CA LEU A 253 0.76 10.32 14.45
C LEU A 253 0.35 9.37 15.60
N VAL A 254 0.79 8.11 15.55
CA VAL A 254 0.50 7.12 16.59
C VAL A 254 1.10 7.53 17.93
N THR A 255 2.35 8.00 17.96
CA THR A 255 2.99 8.45 19.20
C THR A 255 2.28 9.67 19.81
N ALA A 256 1.82 10.61 18.98
CA ALA A 256 1.06 11.77 19.47
C ALA A 256 -0.31 11.38 20.05
N LEU A 257 -0.95 10.35 19.48
CA LEU A 257 -2.25 9.85 19.93
C LEU A 257 -2.15 8.74 20.99
N ALA A 258 -0.96 8.26 21.31
CA ALA A 258 -0.74 7.19 22.28
C ALA A 258 -1.40 7.46 23.65
N PRO A 259 -1.38 8.69 24.22
CA PRO A 259 -2.04 8.98 25.49
C PRO A 259 -3.57 8.82 25.45
N ALA A 260 -4.18 8.94 24.27
CA ALA A 260 -5.62 8.83 24.07
C ALA A 260 -6.11 7.38 23.91
N GLY A 261 -5.17 6.42 23.78
CA GLY A 261 -5.45 4.99 23.70
C GLY A 261 -5.74 4.46 22.28
N PHE A 262 -5.66 3.13 22.15
CA PHE A 262 -5.77 2.41 20.87
C PHE A 262 -7.04 2.73 20.09
N ALA A 263 -8.20 2.79 20.76
CA ALA A 263 -9.48 3.05 20.11
C ALA A 263 -9.51 4.41 19.41
N VAL A 264 -8.89 5.45 20.01
CA VAL A 264 -8.81 6.78 19.40
C VAL A 264 -7.91 6.75 18.17
N VAL A 265 -6.81 6.01 18.19
CA VAL A 265 -5.96 5.82 17.01
C VAL A 265 -6.75 5.13 15.87
N CYS A 266 -7.46 4.03 16.16
CA CYS A 266 -8.25 3.36 15.13
C CYS A 266 -9.38 4.25 14.58
N LEU A 267 -10.08 5.02 15.43
CA LEU A 267 -11.14 5.92 14.99
C LEU A 267 -10.62 7.11 14.19
N THR A 268 -9.47 7.69 14.56
CA THR A 268 -8.84 8.77 13.78
C THR A 268 -8.40 8.26 12.42
N LEU A 269 -7.77 7.09 12.34
CA LEU A 269 -7.42 6.44 11.08
C LEU A 269 -8.67 6.12 10.25
N ALA A 270 -9.74 5.61 10.86
CA ALA A 270 -11.02 5.36 10.19
C ALA A 270 -11.63 6.65 9.63
N GLY A 271 -11.58 7.75 10.39
CA GLY A 271 -12.02 9.07 9.94
C GLY A 271 -11.26 9.57 8.72
N LEU A 272 -9.94 9.37 8.69
CA LEU A 272 -9.10 9.71 7.53
C LEU A 272 -9.46 8.88 6.29
N LEU A 273 -9.77 7.58 6.46
CA LEU A 273 -10.21 6.72 5.35
C LEU A 273 -11.61 7.09 4.85
N ILE A 274 -12.53 7.45 5.74
CA ILE A 274 -13.87 7.96 5.37
C ILE A 274 -13.73 9.27 4.60
N LEU A 275 -12.86 10.18 5.06
CA LEU A 275 -12.58 11.42 4.35
C LEU A 275 -12.00 11.15 2.95
N ALA A 276 -11.07 10.21 2.82
CA ALA A 276 -10.53 9.78 1.53
C ALA A 276 -11.60 9.15 0.63
N ALA A 277 -12.53 8.36 1.19
CA ALA A 277 -13.65 7.81 0.44
C ALA A 277 -14.59 8.93 -0.07
N ALA A 278 -14.90 9.89 0.80
CA ALA A 278 -15.76 11.03 0.46
C ALA A 278 -15.12 11.91 -0.62
N THR A 279 -13.83 12.23 -0.51
CA THR A 279 -13.13 13.02 -1.53
C THR A 279 -13.07 12.30 -2.87
N LEU A 280 -12.88 10.97 -2.88
CA LEU A 280 -12.94 10.17 -4.12
C LEU A 280 -14.35 10.07 -4.72
N ALA A 281 -15.37 9.96 -3.88
CA ALA A 281 -16.76 9.84 -4.33
C ALA A 281 -17.32 11.16 -4.89
N LEU A 282 -16.98 12.28 -4.24
CA LEU A 282 -17.42 13.64 -4.58
C LEU A 282 -16.47 14.35 -5.54
N GLY A 283 -15.24 13.85 -5.68
CA GLY A 283 -14.20 14.47 -6.47
C GLY A 283 -14.44 14.42 -7.98
N PRO A 284 -13.81 15.34 -8.73
CA PRO A 284 -13.94 15.39 -10.18
C PRO A 284 -13.43 14.11 -10.83
N ARG A 285 -14.24 13.57 -11.74
CA ARG A 285 -13.90 12.38 -12.53
C ARG A 285 -13.13 12.83 -13.78
N PRO A 286 -12.09 12.12 -14.21
CA PRO A 286 -11.52 12.29 -15.53
C PRO A 286 -12.61 12.09 -16.57
N THR A 287 -12.74 13.04 -17.48
CA THR A 287 -13.55 12.89 -18.68
C THR A 287 -13.08 11.65 -19.44
N PRO A 288 -13.99 10.75 -19.87
CA PRO A 288 -13.61 9.63 -20.71
C PRO A 288 -12.95 10.20 -21.98
N ALA A 289 -11.78 9.67 -22.32
CA ALA A 289 -11.16 10.00 -23.61
C ALA A 289 -12.14 9.58 -24.73
N PRO A 290 -12.33 10.41 -25.78
CA PRO A 290 -13.17 10.03 -26.89
C PRO A 290 -12.66 8.71 -27.48
N THR A 291 -13.56 7.75 -27.64
CA THR A 291 -13.30 6.51 -28.37
C THR A 291 -12.96 6.88 -29.80
N THR A 292 -11.68 6.86 -30.15
CA THR A 292 -11.26 6.83 -31.55
C THR A 292 -11.67 5.47 -32.10
N VAL A 293 -12.75 5.48 -32.88
CA VAL A 293 -13.19 4.39 -33.76
C VAL A 293 -12.22 4.29 -34.92
#